data_AF-A0A061DZG2-F1
#
_entry.id   AF-A0A061DZG2-F1
#
_cell.length_a   1.000
_cell.length_b   1.000
_cell.length_c   1.000
_cell.angle_alpha   90.00
_cell.angle_beta   90.00
_cell.angle_gamma   90.00
#
_symmetry.space_group_name_H-M   'P 1'
#
loop_
_entity.id
_entity.type
_entity.pdbx_description
1 polymer ?
#
loop_
_entity_poly.entity_id
_entity_poly.type
_entity_poly.pdbx_seq_one_letter_code
_entity_poly.pdbx_strand_id
1 'polypeptide(L)'
;PFGWALGPTCNSPIRSDSLDFPLLAANGTYVFTANGCVRCTCDAAVNNSTLRCEPSQNKPSRWETCPSMQCEASDGLSLGNSTTSGCNRTTCSYAGYNNSTIFTTLEQDSTCSSTTPSNDVTRISLNWDFLCILILLCFHLFQ
;
A
#
# COMPACT_ATOMS: atom_id res chain seq x y z
N PRO A 1 -28.91 7.80 -1.61
CA PRO A 1 -27.91 8.68 -0.99
C PRO A 1 -26.54 7.98 -0.93
N PHE A 2 -25.87 7.89 -2.08
CA PHE A 2 -24.55 7.30 -2.20
C PHE A 2 -23.52 8.37 -1.81
N GLY A 3 -23.03 8.28 -0.59
CA GLY A 3 -22.02 9.18 -0.04
C GLY A 3 -20.70 8.97 -0.76
N TRP A 4 -20.24 10.00 -1.45
CA TRP A 4 -18.93 10.07 -2.06
C TRP A 4 -17.88 9.99 -0.95
N ALA A 5 -17.12 8.91 -0.91
CA ALA A 5 -15.93 8.81 -0.06
C ALA A 5 -14.85 9.74 -0.64
N LEU A 6 -14.85 11.00 -0.22
CA LEU A 6 -13.85 12.02 -0.58
C LEU A 6 -12.53 11.88 0.22
N GLY A 7 -12.19 10.65 0.64
CA GLY A 7 -10.95 10.35 1.34
C GLY A 7 -9.97 9.60 0.43
N PRO A 8 -8.66 9.59 0.75
CA PRO A 8 -7.70 8.79 -0.01
C PRO A 8 -8.14 7.32 0.04
N THR A 9 -8.33 6.73 -1.15
CA THR A 9 -8.70 5.32 -1.31
C THR A 9 -7.47 4.52 -1.67
N CYS A 10 -7.34 3.31 -1.13
CA CYS A 10 -6.34 2.37 -1.62
C CYS A 10 -6.87 1.69 -2.86
N ASN A 11 -6.10 1.75 -3.94
CA ASN A 11 -6.37 0.95 -5.13
C ASN A 11 -5.65 -0.39 -4.97
N SER A 12 -6.36 -1.49 -5.20
CA SER A 12 -5.75 -2.83 -5.29
C SER A 12 -5.64 -3.28 -6.74
N PRO A 13 -4.72 -4.21 -7.05
CA PRO A 13 -4.59 -4.82 -8.37
C PRO A 13 -5.72 -5.83 -8.63
N ILE A 14 -6.98 -5.42 -8.45
CA ILE A 14 -8.15 -6.27 -8.72
C ILE A 14 -8.34 -6.40 -10.21
N ARG A 15 -8.48 -7.63 -10.67
CA ARG A 15 -8.75 -7.91 -12.08
C ARG A 15 -10.15 -7.44 -12.45
N SER A 16 -10.32 -6.96 -13.68
CA SER A 16 -11.60 -6.48 -14.20
C SER A 16 -12.66 -7.59 -14.37
N ASP A 17 -12.23 -8.86 -14.43
CA ASP A 17 -13.11 -10.04 -14.47
C ASP A 17 -13.52 -10.54 -13.08
N SER A 18 -13.09 -9.86 -12.02
CA SER A 18 -13.46 -10.18 -10.65
C SER A 18 -14.88 -9.71 -10.29
N LEU A 19 -15.55 -10.44 -9.41
CA LEU A 19 -16.90 -10.09 -8.91
C LEU A 19 -16.92 -8.89 -7.95
N ASP A 20 -15.78 -8.54 -7.36
CA ASP A 20 -15.60 -7.35 -6.50
C ASP A 20 -14.92 -6.18 -7.21
N PHE A 21 -14.80 -6.21 -8.53
CA PHE A 21 -14.28 -5.06 -9.26
C PHE A 21 -15.34 -3.93 -9.35
N PRO A 22 -14.98 -2.66 -9.04
CA PRO A 22 -13.75 -2.17 -8.42
C PRO A 22 -13.81 -2.20 -6.89
N LEU A 23 -12.82 -2.84 -6.23
CA LEU A 23 -12.74 -2.86 -4.77
C LEU A 23 -12.18 -1.52 -4.29
N LEU A 24 -13.01 -0.75 -3.58
CA LEU A 24 -12.63 0.53 -2.99
C LEU A 24 -12.69 0.43 -1.48
N ALA A 25 -11.55 0.68 -0.83
CA ALA A 25 -11.46 0.80 0.62
C ALA A 25 -11.01 2.23 0.98
N ALA A 26 -11.71 2.84 1.93
CA ALA A 26 -11.35 4.16 2.44
C ALA A 26 -10.16 4.03 3.42
N ASN A 27 -9.35 5.08 3.53
CA ASN A 27 -8.23 5.11 4.47
C ASN A 27 -8.64 4.73 5.90
N GLY A 28 -7.88 3.84 6.54
CA GLY A 28 -8.10 3.36 7.90
C GLY A 28 -9.31 2.43 8.05
N THR A 29 -9.95 2.05 6.95
CA THR A 29 -11.08 1.11 6.97
C THR A 29 -10.66 -0.26 6.43
N TYR A 30 -11.43 -1.28 6.83
CA TYR A 30 -11.31 -2.63 6.30
C TYR A 30 -12.58 -3.02 5.54
N VAL A 31 -12.41 -3.83 4.51
CA VAL A 31 -13.48 -4.41 3.71
C VAL A 31 -13.34 -5.93 3.69
N PHE A 32 -14.45 -6.64 3.79
CA PHE A 32 -14.49 -8.08 3.60
C PHE A 32 -14.89 -8.39 2.16
N THR A 33 -14.09 -9.19 1.47
CA THR A 33 -14.36 -9.66 0.11
C THR A 33 -14.30 -11.19 0.05
N ALA A 34 -14.49 -11.77 -1.14
CA ALA A 34 -14.54 -13.22 -1.38
C ALA A 34 -15.49 -13.93 -0.42
N ASN A 35 -16.75 -13.46 -0.35
CA ASN A 35 -17.80 -13.98 0.55
C ASN A 35 -17.46 -13.94 2.05
N GLY A 36 -16.54 -13.07 2.45
CA GLY A 36 -16.05 -12.95 3.82
C GLY A 36 -14.87 -13.86 4.13
N CYS A 37 -14.14 -14.32 3.11
CA CYS A 37 -12.90 -15.09 3.27
C CYS A 37 -11.63 -14.21 3.25
N VAL A 38 -11.70 -13.01 2.70
CA VAL A 38 -10.55 -12.09 2.64
C VAL A 38 -10.91 -10.80 3.35
N ARG A 39 -10.01 -10.33 4.22
CA ARG A 39 -10.08 -9.01 4.83
C ARG A 39 -9.01 -8.12 4.20
N CYS A 40 -9.42 -7.02 3.61
CA CYS A 40 -8.51 -6.02 3.06
C CYS A 40 -8.60 -4.74 3.86
N THR A 41 -7.48 -4.27 4.37
CA THR A 41 -7.34 -3.02 5.12
C THR A 41 -6.60 -2.01 4.27
N CYS A 42 -7.16 -0.81 4.15
CA CYS A 42 -6.51 0.29 3.47
C CYS A 42 -5.76 1.15 4.47
N ASP A 43 -4.45 1.25 4.30
CA ASP A 43 -3.62 2.26 4.95
C ASP A 43 -3.12 3.23 3.87
N ALA A 44 -3.86 4.33 3.71
CA ALA A 44 -3.47 5.41 2.83
C ALA A 44 -2.73 6.47 3.66
N ALA A 45 -1.47 6.19 3.97
CA ALA A 45 -0.53 7.24 4.36
C ALA A 45 -0.34 8.18 3.15
N VAL A 46 -0.18 9.48 3.40
CA VAL A 46 -0.15 10.60 2.42
C VAL A 46 0.68 10.34 1.14
N ASN A 47 1.64 9.40 1.18
CA ASN A 47 2.54 9.07 0.06
C ASN A 47 2.62 7.57 -0.29
N ASN A 48 1.82 6.69 0.34
CA ASN A 48 1.92 5.26 0.15
C ASN A 48 0.56 4.56 0.41
N SER A 49 -0.31 4.58 -0.59
CA SER A 49 -1.64 3.95 -0.53
C SER A 49 -1.52 2.43 -0.72
N THR A 50 -1.28 1.70 0.38
CA THR A 50 -1.10 0.25 0.33
C THR A 50 -2.36 -0.45 0.83
N LEU A 51 -2.97 -1.27 -0.04
CA LEU A 51 -4.04 -2.18 0.40
C LEU A 51 -3.42 -3.47 0.93
N ARG A 52 -3.62 -3.74 2.22
CA ARG A 52 -3.15 -4.96 2.87
C ARG A 52 -4.29 -5.96 2.98
N CYS A 53 -4.24 -7.03 2.21
CA CYS A 53 -5.22 -8.11 2.29
C CYS A 53 -4.66 -9.34 3.00
N GLU A 54 -5.49 -9.99 3.80
CA GLU A 54 -5.16 -11.19 4.57
C GLU A 54 -6.35 -12.17 4.56
N PRO A 55 -6.09 -13.48 4.67
CA PRO A 55 -7.14 -14.48 4.85
C PRO A 55 -7.88 -14.21 6.16
N SER A 56 -9.20 -14.01 6.09
CA SER A 56 -10.02 -13.94 7.29
C SER A 56 -10.38 -15.35 7.74
N GLN A 57 -10.33 -15.61 9.04
CA GLN A 57 -10.74 -16.88 9.64
C GLN A 57 -12.27 -17.01 9.79
N ASN A 58 -13.02 -16.16 9.09
CA ASN A 58 -14.47 -16.16 9.16
C ASN A 58 -15.04 -17.28 8.30
N LYS A 59 -16.20 -17.79 8.72
CA LYS A 59 -16.93 -18.77 7.91
C LYS A 59 -17.46 -18.07 6.65
N PRO A 60 -17.16 -18.59 5.45
CA PRO A 60 -17.69 -18.01 4.22
C PRO A 60 -19.21 -18.03 4.22
N SER A 61 -19.80 -16.99 3.64
CA SER A 61 -21.26 -16.89 3.51
C SER A 61 -21.82 -17.74 2.37
N ARG A 62 -21.05 -17.98 1.30
CA ARG A 62 -21.48 -18.74 0.09
C ARG A 62 -20.64 -19.98 -0.21
N TRP A 63 -19.56 -20.20 0.53
CA TRP A 63 -18.71 -21.38 0.38
C TRP A 63 -18.75 -22.22 1.64
N GLU A 64 -18.53 -23.53 1.51
CA GLU A 64 -18.38 -24.39 2.70
C GLU A 64 -17.06 -24.10 3.42
N THR A 65 -15.99 -23.87 2.64
CA THR A 65 -14.64 -23.55 3.11
C THR A 65 -14.04 -22.49 2.19
N CYS A 66 -13.20 -21.61 2.73
CA CYS A 66 -12.51 -20.60 1.92
C CYS A 66 -11.55 -21.27 0.92
N PRO A 67 -11.56 -20.85 -0.37
CA PRO A 67 -10.61 -21.32 -1.38
C PRO A 67 -9.17 -21.04 -0.97
N SER A 68 -8.23 -21.75 -1.60
CA SER A 68 -6.82 -21.45 -1.42
C SER A 68 -6.52 -20.00 -1.80
N MET A 69 -5.71 -19.34 -0.96
CA MET A 69 -5.22 -17.97 -1.16
C MET A 69 -3.69 -17.96 -1.26
N GLN A 70 -3.14 -19.04 -1.83
CA GLN A 70 -1.71 -19.16 -2.09
C GLN A 70 -1.38 -18.55 -3.44
N CYS A 71 -0.31 -17.75 -3.49
CA CYS A 71 0.22 -17.22 -4.74
C CYS A 71 1.01 -18.31 -5.47
N GLU A 72 0.50 -18.74 -6.63
CA GLU A 72 1.04 -19.86 -7.43
C GLU A 72 2.51 -19.71 -7.83
N ALA A 73 3.02 -18.48 -7.98
CA ALA A 73 4.36 -18.21 -8.54
C ALA A 73 5.45 -17.93 -7.48
N SER A 74 5.20 -18.21 -6.21
CA SER A 74 6.16 -18.03 -5.11
C SER A 74 6.00 -19.17 -4.10
N ASP A 75 7.09 -19.87 -3.76
CA ASP A 75 7.18 -21.08 -2.90
C ASP A 75 6.23 -21.09 -1.67
N GLY A 76 4.93 -21.34 -1.89
CA GLY A 76 3.91 -21.35 -0.83
C GLY A 76 3.59 -19.97 -0.21
N LEU A 77 3.86 -18.85 -0.88
CA LEU A 77 3.54 -17.53 -0.32
C LEU A 77 2.02 -17.35 -0.22
N SER A 78 1.51 -17.19 0.99
CA SER A 78 0.09 -16.94 1.23
C SER A 78 -0.25 -15.45 1.14
N LEU A 79 -1.51 -15.14 0.87
CA LEU A 79 -2.02 -13.78 0.78
C LEU A 79 -1.62 -12.92 1.99
N GLY A 80 -1.07 -11.74 1.72
CA GLY A 80 -0.58 -10.81 2.72
C GLY A 80 0.86 -11.11 3.17
N ASN A 81 1.45 -12.24 2.80
CA ASN A 81 2.83 -12.53 3.16
C ASN A 81 3.80 -11.95 2.11
N SER A 82 5.02 -11.63 2.53
CA SER A 82 6.09 -11.11 1.66
C SER A 82 7.34 -11.96 1.84
N THR A 83 7.98 -12.34 0.73
CA THR A 83 9.32 -12.92 0.74
C THR A 83 10.32 -11.91 0.22
N THR A 84 11.51 -11.90 0.83
CA THR A 84 12.61 -11.04 0.39
C THR A 84 13.75 -11.93 -0.08
N SER A 85 14.10 -11.81 -1.35
CA SER A 85 15.25 -12.47 -1.95
C SER A 85 16.26 -11.42 -2.39
N GLY A 86 17.26 -11.18 -1.55
CA GLY A 86 18.20 -10.06 -1.73
C GLY A 86 17.50 -8.71 -1.64
N CYS A 87 17.54 -7.93 -2.71
CA CYS A 87 16.83 -6.65 -2.82
C CYS A 87 15.39 -6.76 -3.32
N ASN A 88 14.99 -7.93 -3.83
CA ASN A 88 13.66 -8.09 -4.43
C ASN A 88 12.72 -8.59 -3.35
N ARG A 89 11.75 -7.74 -2.99
CA ARG A 89 10.65 -8.09 -2.11
C ARG A 89 9.46 -8.48 -2.97
N THR A 90 9.07 -9.74 -2.90
CA THR A 90 7.87 -10.25 -3.56
C THR A 90 6.75 -10.34 -2.53
N THR A 91 5.64 -9.64 -2.76
CA THR A 91 4.46 -9.66 -1.89
C THR A 91 3.30 -10.32 -2.61
N CYS A 92 2.59 -11.22 -1.91
CA CYS A 92 1.36 -11.81 -2.43
C CYS A 92 0.18 -10.86 -2.13
N SER A 93 -0.34 -10.25 -3.18
CA SER A 93 -1.45 -9.28 -3.14
C SER A 93 -2.73 -9.91 -3.69
N TYR A 94 -3.88 -9.39 -3.24
CA TYR A 94 -5.19 -9.90 -3.66
C TYR A 94 -5.57 -9.32 -5.02
N ALA A 95 -6.02 -10.17 -5.94
CA ALA A 95 -6.35 -9.79 -7.31
C ALA A 95 -7.84 -10.00 -7.67
N GLY A 96 -8.68 -10.28 -6.66
CA GLY A 96 -10.12 -10.50 -6.85
C GLY A 96 -10.55 -11.93 -6.58
N TYR A 97 -11.79 -12.27 -6.91
CA TYR A 97 -12.35 -13.61 -6.83
C TYR A 97 -13.47 -13.82 -7.86
N ASN A 98 -13.72 -15.08 -8.18
CA ASN A 98 -14.91 -15.51 -8.89
C ASN A 98 -15.78 -16.39 -7.95
N ASN A 99 -16.89 -16.94 -8.45
CA ASN A 99 -17.78 -17.76 -7.60
C ASN A 99 -17.16 -19.06 -7.05
N SER A 100 -15.96 -19.48 -7.48
CA SER A 100 -15.32 -20.74 -7.07
C SER A 100 -13.90 -20.60 -6.53
N THR A 101 -13.17 -19.54 -6.86
CA THR A 101 -11.73 -19.38 -6.59
C THR A 101 -11.38 -17.93 -6.27
N ILE A 102 -10.30 -17.76 -5.50
CA ILE A 102 -9.70 -16.46 -5.21
C ILE A 102 -8.50 -16.25 -6.14
N PHE A 103 -8.41 -15.06 -6.73
CA PHE A 103 -7.28 -14.64 -7.52
C PHE A 103 -6.29 -13.86 -6.66
N THR A 104 -5.01 -14.20 -6.81
CA THR A 104 -3.90 -13.52 -6.17
C THR A 104 -2.89 -13.11 -7.23
N THR A 105 -2.15 -12.04 -6.97
CA THR A 105 -1.08 -11.56 -7.84
C THR A 105 0.18 -11.32 -7.02
N LEU A 106 1.34 -11.41 -7.68
CA LEU A 106 2.62 -11.13 -7.05
C LEU A 106 3.06 -9.72 -7.41
N GLU A 107 3.28 -8.91 -6.39
CA GLU A 107 3.86 -7.59 -6.54
C GLU A 107 5.33 -7.66 -6.14
N GLN A 108 6.22 -7.41 -7.11
CA GLN A 108 7.65 -7.31 -6.87
C GLN A 108 8.02 -5.85 -6.65
N ASP A 109 8.63 -5.58 -5.51
CA ASP A 109 9.22 -4.32 -5.14
C ASP A 109 10.74 -4.51 -5.02
N SER A 110 11.50 -3.90 -5.93
CA SER A 110 12.97 -3.94 -5.89
C SER A 110 13.49 -2.75 -5.09
N THR A 111 13.91 -3.00 -3.86
CA THR A 111 14.50 -1.97 -2.98
C THR A 111 16.00 -1.78 -3.23
N CYS A 112 16.56 -2.43 -4.25
CA CYS A 112 17.91 -2.15 -4.71
C CYS A 112 17.94 -0.72 -5.24
N SER A 113 18.37 0.22 -4.40
CA SER A 113 18.84 1.51 -4.87
C SER A 113 19.91 1.19 -5.90
N SER A 114 19.65 1.50 -7.18
CA SER A 114 20.77 1.81 -8.04
C SER A 114 21.46 2.97 -7.32
N THR A 115 22.64 2.71 -6.75
CA THR A 115 23.59 3.77 -6.44
C THR A 115 24.02 4.37 -7.77
N THR A 116 23.10 5.04 -8.46
CA THR A 116 23.43 6.16 -9.31
C THR A 116 24.01 7.16 -8.31
N PRO A 117 25.27 7.60 -8.45
CA PRO A 117 25.77 8.70 -7.65
C PRO A 117 24.91 9.92 -8.04
N SER A 118 23.85 10.16 -7.27
CA SER A 118 23.13 11.41 -7.33
C SER A 118 24.14 12.45 -6.91
N ASN A 119 24.53 13.30 -7.86
CA ASN A 119 25.14 14.58 -7.53
C ASN A 119 24.03 15.42 -6.88
N ASP A 120 23.62 15.04 -5.67
CA ASP A 120 22.80 15.89 -4.81
C ASP A 120 23.69 17.07 -4.45
N VAL A 121 23.62 18.10 -5.29
CA VAL A 121 24.02 19.44 -4.91
C VAL A 121 23.12 19.78 -3.74
N THR A 122 23.68 19.71 -2.53
CA THR A 122 23.04 20.19 -1.31
C THR A 122 22.64 21.64 -1.55
N ARG A 123 21.40 21.89 -1.98
CA ARG A 123 20.84 23.24 -1.91
C ARG A 123 20.64 23.50 -0.44
N ILE A 124 21.65 24.12 0.17
CA ILE A 124 21.56 24.77 1.46
C ILE A 124 20.41 25.77 1.32
N SER A 125 19.20 25.34 1.68
CA SER A 125 18.09 26.25 1.93
C SER A 125 18.45 27.00 3.20
N LEU A 126 19.16 28.10 3.02
CA LEU A 126 19.31 29.10 4.06
C LEU A 126 17.90 29.60 4.37
N ASN A 127 17.37 29.12 5.48
CA ASN A 127 16.09 29.55 6.01
C ASN A 127 16.13 31.08 6.15
N TRP A 128 15.25 31.77 5.42
CA TRP A 128 15.24 33.24 5.31
C TRP A 128 15.11 33.93 6.68
N ASP A 129 14.55 33.22 7.66
CA ASP A 129 14.44 33.67 9.07
C ASP A 129 15.81 33.86 9.74
N PHE A 130 16.80 33.04 9.45
CA PHE A 130 18.14 33.16 10.05
C PHE A 130 18.89 34.40 9.55
N LEU A 131 18.63 34.82 8.31
CA LEU A 131 19.24 36.04 7.75
C LEU A 131 18.72 37.29 8.48
N CYS A 132 17.43 37.32 8.80
CA CYS A 132 16.81 38.44 9.53
C CYS A 132 17.35 38.58 10.96
N ILE A 133 17.57 37.47 11.66
CA ILE A 133 18.09 37.47 13.03
C ILE A 133 19.56 37.96 13.06
N LEU A 134 20.37 37.58 12.07
CA LEU A 134 21.77 38.03 11.97
C LEU A 134 21.86 39.54 11.71
N ILE A 135 20.99 40.09 10.86
CA ILE A 135 20.95 41.54 10.58
C ILE A 135 20.54 42.33 11.84
N LEU A 136 19.54 41.84 12.60
CA LEU A 136 19.08 42.47 13.84
C LEU A 136 20.17 42.46 14.94
N LEU A 137 20.95 41.38 15.05
CA LEU A 137 22.08 41.29 15.98
C LEU A 137 23.23 42.24 15.60
N CYS A 138 23.51 42.41 14.30
CA CYS A 138 24.54 43.36 13.84
C CYS A 138 24.17 44.82 14.13
N PHE A 139 22.90 45.20 13.99
CA PHE A 139 22.44 46.55 14.35
C PHE A 139 22.58 46.84 15.85
N HIS A 140 22.38 45.84 16.70
CA HIS A 140 22.45 46.00 18.15
C HIS A 140 23.88 46.08 18.71
N LEU A 141 24.89 45.65 17.93
CA LEU A 141 26.32 45.70 18.29
C LEU A 141 27.02 46.98 17.83
N PHE A 142 26.38 47.78 16.96
CA PHE A 142 26.94 49.01 16.38
C PHE A 142 26.34 50.30 16.96
N GLN A 143 25.64 50.22 18.08
CA GLN A 143 25.16 51.36 18.88
C GLN A 143 25.70 51.30 20.30
#